data_AF-E2AHL3-F1
#
_entry.id   AF-E2AHL3-F1
#
_cell.length_a   1.000
_cell.length_b   1.000
_cell.length_c   1.000
_cell.angle_alpha   90.00
_cell.angle_beta   90.00
_cell.angle_gamma   90.00
#
_symmetry.space_group_name_H-M   'P 1'
#
loop_
_entity.id
_entity.type
_entity.pdbx_description
1 polymer ?
#
loop_
_entity_poly.entity_id
_entity_poly.type
_entity_poly.pdbx_seq_one_letter_code
_entity_poly.pdbx_strand_id
1 'polypeptide(L)'
;MQSVLDVSIQSIYNLEDKIINWTQLNHYPVINIKRTYNTNWLNVSIENSTNMWIFVNITTQSHSNLNKTLPKVWLLPHKPYQLQTIDFIDKNDWVLANIQSGCYRVNYDAENWSRLSKYLNFNAFDNIHVLDRAKIIDDTFHFLMTGRLNSTVFLDISHYLCRDADYIAWYPMFKNLEYMSNFFVFPESALIKV
;
A
#
# COMPACT_ATOMS: atom_id res chain seq x y z
N MET A 1 34.38 -24.25 16.42
CA MET A 1 33.64 -23.02 16.82
C MET A 1 33.21 -22.19 15.61
N GLN A 2 34.04 -22.01 14.58
CA GLN A 2 33.67 -21.31 13.34
C GLN A 2 32.56 -21.99 12.51
N SER A 3 32.48 -23.33 12.52
CA SER A 3 31.45 -24.09 11.79
C SER A 3 30.03 -23.93 12.34
N VAL A 4 29.88 -23.69 13.65
CA VAL A 4 28.56 -23.48 14.28
C VAL A 4 28.03 -22.07 13.98
N LEU A 5 28.95 -21.10 13.83
CA LEU A 5 28.63 -19.75 13.37
C LEU A 5 28.20 -19.74 11.90
N ASP A 6 28.86 -20.51 11.03
CA ASP A 6 28.47 -20.63 9.61
C ASP A 6 27.07 -21.24 9.42
N VAL A 7 26.75 -22.32 10.15
CA VAL A 7 25.40 -22.93 10.10
C VAL A 7 24.33 -21.97 10.62
N SER A 8 24.65 -21.17 11.64
CA SER A 8 23.72 -20.16 12.16
C SER A 8 23.44 -19.03 11.15
N ILE A 9 24.44 -18.63 10.35
CA ILE A 9 24.30 -17.62 9.30
C ILE A 9 23.49 -18.18 8.13
N GLN A 10 23.70 -19.43 7.74
CA GLN A 10 22.97 -20.08 6.65
C GLN A 10 21.46 -20.20 6.93
N SER A 11 21.07 -20.40 8.20
CA SER A 11 19.66 -20.46 8.62
C SER A 11 18.93 -19.10 8.57
N ILE A 12 19.65 -17.98 8.70
CA ILE A 12 19.06 -16.62 8.72
C ILE A 12 18.80 -16.09 7.30
N TYR A 13 19.50 -16.64 6.30
CA TYR A 13 19.49 -16.17 4.91
C TYR A 13 19.00 -17.21 3.90
N ASN A 14 18.25 -18.24 4.34
CA ASN A 14 17.67 -19.18 3.39
C ASN A 14 16.63 -18.47 2.48
N LEU A 15 17.09 -18.01 1.32
CA LEU A 15 16.27 -17.33 0.31
C LEU A 15 15.20 -18.27 -0.25
N GLU A 16 15.47 -19.56 -0.26
CA GLU A 16 14.56 -20.59 -0.74
C GLU A 16 13.31 -20.64 0.15
N ASP A 17 13.50 -20.75 1.47
CA ASP A 17 12.39 -20.71 2.43
C ASP A 17 11.61 -19.40 2.35
N LYS A 18 12.30 -18.27 2.13
CA LYS A 18 11.63 -16.96 1.98
C LYS A 18 10.73 -16.94 0.75
N ILE A 19 11.21 -17.41 -0.40
CA ILE A 19 10.44 -17.42 -1.66
C ILE A 19 9.31 -18.45 -1.62
N ILE A 20 9.55 -19.65 -1.07
CA ILE A 20 8.53 -20.70 -0.96
C ILE A 20 7.34 -20.23 -0.11
N ASN A 21 7.59 -19.51 0.98
CA ASN A 21 6.49 -18.98 1.78
C ASN A 21 5.62 -17.96 1.00
N TRP A 22 6.18 -17.22 0.04
CA TRP A 22 5.41 -16.33 -0.84
C TRP A 22 4.56 -17.09 -1.87
N THR A 23 5.03 -18.23 -2.38
CA THR A 23 4.29 -19.02 -3.38
C THR A 23 3.17 -19.85 -2.78
N GLN A 24 3.18 -20.08 -1.46
CA GLN A 24 2.15 -20.84 -0.75
C GLN A 24 0.95 -20.00 -0.29
N LEU A 25 0.99 -18.68 -0.51
CA LEU A 25 -0.12 -17.82 -0.13
C LEU A 25 -1.29 -17.97 -1.10
N ASN A 26 -2.48 -18.16 -0.54
CA ASN A 26 -3.69 -18.10 -1.33
C ASN A 26 -4.03 -16.65 -1.74
N HIS A 27 -3.62 -15.66 -0.94
CA HIS A 27 -3.97 -14.24 -1.11
C HIS A 27 -2.78 -13.32 -0.80
N TYR A 28 -2.76 -12.13 -1.41
CA TYR A 28 -1.77 -11.11 -1.09
C TYR A 28 -1.87 -10.67 0.38
N PRO A 29 -0.74 -10.56 1.12
CA PRO A 29 -0.75 -10.01 2.47
C PRO A 29 -1.27 -8.57 2.48
N VAL A 30 -1.98 -8.21 3.54
CA VAL A 30 -2.40 -6.84 3.80
C VAL A 30 -1.56 -6.28 4.93
N ILE A 31 -0.86 -5.19 4.63
CA ILE A 31 -0.13 -4.38 5.62
C ILE A 31 -1.01 -3.19 5.98
N ASN A 32 -1.32 -3.05 7.25
CA ASN A 32 -2.03 -1.90 7.79
C ASN A 32 -1.00 -0.89 8.31
N ILE A 33 -1.16 0.36 7.85
CA ILE A 33 -0.39 1.52 8.27
C ILE A 33 -1.34 2.44 9.03
N LYS A 34 -1.08 2.60 10.34
CA LYS A 34 -1.87 3.47 11.21
C LYS A 34 -0.99 4.54 11.80
N ARG A 35 -1.32 5.80 11.55
CA ARG A 35 -0.59 6.94 12.09
C ARG A 35 -1.27 7.48 13.35
N THR A 36 -0.46 7.79 14.36
CA THR A 36 -0.86 8.57 15.52
C THR A 36 -0.43 10.01 15.30
N TYR A 37 -1.35 10.86 14.81
CA TYR A 37 -1.04 12.22 14.34
C TYR A 37 -0.54 13.18 15.43
N ASN A 38 -0.88 12.93 16.70
CA ASN A 38 -0.42 13.78 17.82
C ASN A 38 1.07 13.56 18.14
N THR A 39 1.55 12.32 18.02
CA THR A 39 2.92 11.92 18.36
C THR A 39 3.77 11.60 17.13
N ASN A 40 3.18 11.69 15.93
CA ASN A 40 3.76 11.28 14.64
C ASN A 40 4.24 9.83 14.57
N TRP A 41 3.71 8.94 15.41
CA TRP A 41 4.06 7.53 15.37
C TRP A 41 3.39 6.80 14.23
N LEU A 42 4.15 5.96 13.52
CA LEU A 42 3.64 5.10 12.47
C LEU A 42 3.63 3.65 12.96
N ASN A 43 2.46 3.05 13.00
CA ASN A 43 2.30 1.65 13.32
C ASN A 43 2.16 0.86 12.02
N VAL A 44 3.03 -0.13 11.81
CA VAL A 44 3.03 -1.02 10.66
C VAL A 44 2.72 -2.43 11.17
N SER A 45 1.61 -2.98 10.71
CA SER A 45 1.13 -4.30 11.16
C SER A 45 0.64 -5.13 9.98
N ILE A 46 0.81 -6.44 10.06
CA ILE A 46 0.25 -7.38 9.10
C ILE A 46 -1.05 -7.96 9.66
N GLU A 47 -2.09 -8.04 8.83
CA GLU A 47 -3.43 -8.44 9.29
C GLU A 47 -3.47 -9.91 9.75
N ASN A 48 -2.83 -10.79 8.99
CA ASN A 48 -2.72 -12.21 9.31
C ASN A 48 -1.26 -12.53 9.61
N SER A 49 -1.01 -13.32 10.65
CA SER A 49 0.33 -13.84 10.90
C SER A 49 0.77 -14.65 9.68
N THR A 50 1.79 -14.19 8.98
CA THR A 50 2.41 -14.95 7.89
C THR A 50 3.69 -15.60 8.40
N ASN A 51 4.11 -16.68 7.74
CA ASN A 51 5.43 -17.27 7.90
C ASN A 51 6.53 -16.47 7.16
N MET A 52 6.25 -15.24 6.75
CA MET A 52 7.05 -14.53 5.76
C MET A 52 7.77 -13.33 6.33
N TRP A 53 8.89 -13.05 5.68
CA TRP A 53 9.61 -11.80 5.81
C TRP A 53 9.08 -10.82 4.79
N ILE A 54 8.51 -9.71 5.25
CA ILE A 54 8.00 -8.66 4.35
C ILE A 54 8.81 -7.40 4.53
N PHE A 55 9.44 -6.98 3.43
CA PHE A 55 10.14 -5.71 3.36
C PHE A 55 9.16 -4.58 3.03
N VAL A 56 9.05 -3.62 3.94
CA VAL A 56 8.19 -2.44 3.80
C VAL A 56 9.08 -1.22 3.62
N ASN A 57 9.03 -0.65 2.42
CA ASN A 57 9.54 0.70 2.15
C ASN A 57 8.40 1.70 2.29
N ILE A 58 8.70 2.86 2.84
CA ILE A 58 7.73 3.92 3.10
C ILE A 58 8.27 5.21 2.46
N THR A 59 7.39 6.05 1.94
CA THR A 59 7.67 7.43 1.53
C THR A 59 6.63 8.39 2.11
N THR A 60 6.97 9.67 2.18
CA THR A 60 6.10 10.75 2.65
C THR A 60 6.08 11.87 1.63
N GLN A 61 5.03 12.70 1.63
CA GLN A 61 4.91 13.83 0.72
C GLN A 61 6.18 14.72 0.66
N SER A 62 6.74 15.13 1.80
CA SER A 62 7.92 16.01 1.84
C SER A 62 9.22 15.35 1.37
N HIS A 63 9.23 14.02 1.24
CA HIS A 63 10.42 13.23 0.89
C HIS A 63 10.21 12.38 -0.37
N SER A 64 9.10 12.55 -1.10
CA SER A 64 8.77 11.75 -2.29
C SER A 64 9.84 11.83 -3.38
N ASN A 65 10.49 13.00 -3.51
CA ASN A 65 11.47 13.29 -4.55
C ASN A 65 12.93 13.16 -4.08
N LEU A 66 13.13 12.87 -2.79
CA LEU A 66 14.46 12.72 -2.22
C LEU A 66 14.78 11.22 -2.21
N ASN A 67 15.89 10.83 -2.84
CA ASN A 67 16.53 9.52 -2.61
C ASN A 67 16.95 9.30 -1.13
N LYS A 68 16.49 10.16 -0.21
CA LYS A 68 16.45 9.92 1.23
C LYS A 68 15.50 8.76 1.48
N THR A 69 16.13 7.59 1.56
CA THR A 69 15.52 6.34 1.97
C THR A 69 14.88 6.55 3.34
N LEU A 70 13.57 6.73 3.33
CA LEU A 70 12.72 6.62 4.49
C LEU A 70 12.82 5.21 5.09
N PRO A 71 12.37 5.02 6.34
CA PRO A 71 12.70 3.82 7.09
C PRO A 71 12.20 2.57 6.40
N LYS A 72 13.08 1.57 6.43
CA LYS A 72 12.86 0.25 5.89
C LYS A 72 12.47 -0.65 7.05
N VAL A 73 11.25 -1.17 7.02
CA VAL A 73 10.73 -2.07 8.06
C VAL A 73 10.81 -3.50 7.52
N TRP A 74 11.29 -4.42 8.34
CA TRP A 74 11.19 -5.85 8.06
C TRP A 74 10.16 -6.47 8.99
N LEU A 75 8.96 -6.73 8.48
CA LEU A 75 7.97 -7.50 9.21
C LEU A 75 8.44 -8.95 9.30
N LEU A 76 8.49 -9.44 10.54
CA LEU A 76 9.01 -10.76 10.88
C LEU A 76 7.89 -11.82 10.86
N PRO A 77 8.21 -13.07 10.48
CA PRO A 77 7.29 -14.18 10.62
C PRO A 77 6.72 -14.26 12.04
N HIS A 78 5.44 -14.61 12.16
CA HIS A 78 4.73 -14.76 13.44
C HIS A 78 4.69 -13.51 14.35
N LYS A 79 5.10 -12.34 13.84
CA LYS A 79 5.02 -11.08 14.58
C LYS A 79 4.06 -10.12 13.87
N PRO A 80 2.81 -10.02 14.34
CA PRO A 80 1.81 -9.16 13.69
C PRO A 80 2.10 -7.67 13.82
N TYR A 81 2.93 -7.26 14.79
CA TYR A 81 3.14 -5.86 15.15
C TYR A 81 4.61 -5.46 15.15
N GLN A 82 4.94 -4.38 14.46
CA GLN A 82 6.22 -3.71 14.58
C GLN A 82 6.03 -2.20 14.65
N LEU A 83 6.35 -1.64 15.80
CA LEU A 83 6.37 -0.20 16.01
C LEU A 83 7.70 0.35 15.51
N GLN A 84 7.66 1.20 14.49
CA GLN A 84 8.78 2.06 14.15
C GLN A 84 8.38 3.51 14.38
N THR A 85 9.11 4.17 15.27
CA THR A 85 9.04 5.62 15.41
C THR A 85 9.81 6.24 14.25
N ILE A 86 9.10 6.92 13.37
CA ILE A 86 9.69 7.71 12.30
C ILE A 86 9.64 9.15 12.75
N ASP A 87 10.74 9.64 13.30
CA ASP A 87 10.89 11.08 13.48
C ASP A 87 10.86 11.75 12.09
N PHE A 88 10.38 12.99 11.99
CA PHE A 88 10.34 13.80 10.75
C PHE A 88 9.20 13.57 9.74
N ILE A 89 8.12 12.86 10.07
CA ILE A 89 6.90 12.92 9.24
C ILE A 89 6.15 14.21 9.56
N ASP A 90 6.05 15.14 8.60
CA ASP A 90 5.25 16.35 8.78
C ASP A 90 3.79 15.97 9.10
N LYS A 91 3.20 16.67 10.06
CA LYS A 91 1.83 16.40 10.54
C LYS A 91 0.78 16.40 9.43
N ASN A 92 1.04 17.06 8.31
CA ASN A 92 0.14 17.20 7.17
C ASN A 92 0.48 16.26 6.00
N ASP A 93 1.65 15.60 6.03
CA ASP A 93 2.07 14.72 4.95
C ASP A 93 1.18 13.47 4.87
N TRP A 94 0.93 13.01 3.65
CA TRP A 94 0.55 11.62 3.40
C TRP A 94 1.75 10.70 3.55
N VAL A 95 1.47 9.45 3.89
CA VAL A 95 2.41 8.32 3.92
C VAL A 95 1.99 7.32 2.85
N LEU A 96 2.96 6.81 2.10
CA LEU A 96 2.77 5.79 1.08
C LEU A 96 3.78 4.68 1.32
N ALA A 97 3.34 3.43 1.40
CA ALA A 97 4.23 2.28 1.46
C ALA A 97 4.11 1.42 0.21
N ASN A 98 5.01 0.45 0.11
CA ASN A 98 5.11 -0.44 -1.06
C ASN A 98 5.47 0.30 -2.36
N ILE A 99 6.48 1.16 -2.28
CA ILE A 99 6.98 1.92 -3.42
C ILE A 99 7.59 0.94 -4.42
N GLN A 100 7.05 0.94 -5.64
CA GLN A 100 7.52 0.30 -6.87
C GLN A 100 7.73 -1.23 -6.89
N SER A 101 7.86 -1.94 -5.76
CA SER A 101 8.50 -3.29 -5.82
C SER A 101 7.89 -4.43 -4.98
N GLY A 102 6.98 -4.17 -4.04
CA GLY A 102 6.45 -5.21 -3.15
C GLY A 102 5.17 -5.89 -3.62
N CYS A 103 5.06 -7.18 -3.31
CA CYS A 103 3.92 -8.05 -3.63
C CYS A 103 2.91 -8.14 -2.47
N TYR A 104 2.45 -7.00 -1.95
CA TYR A 104 1.47 -6.93 -0.86
C TYR A 104 0.58 -5.70 -1.00
N ARG A 105 -0.58 -5.72 -0.36
CA ARG A 105 -1.53 -4.60 -0.34
C ARG A 105 -1.29 -3.72 0.87
N VAL A 106 -1.53 -2.42 0.75
CA VAL A 106 -1.36 -1.47 1.86
C VAL A 106 -2.67 -0.78 2.17
N ASN A 107 -3.14 -0.96 3.40
CA ASN A 107 -4.30 -0.24 3.93
C ASN A 107 -3.83 0.86 4.87
N TYR A 108 -4.40 2.05 4.74
CA TYR A 108 -4.10 3.19 5.60
C TYR A 108 -5.30 3.54 6.50
N ASP A 109 -5.04 4.30 7.56
CA ASP A 109 -6.11 4.96 8.30
C ASP A 109 -6.84 6.02 7.45
N ALA A 110 -8.05 6.38 7.86
CA ALA A 110 -8.94 7.25 7.10
C ALA A 110 -8.36 8.64 6.82
N GLU A 111 -7.58 9.18 7.76
CA GLU A 111 -6.95 10.50 7.60
C GLU A 111 -5.85 10.44 6.52
N ASN A 112 -5.05 9.37 6.48
CA ASN A 112 -4.05 9.20 5.44
C ASN A 112 -4.67 8.97 4.06
N TRP A 113 -5.75 8.19 3.97
CA TRP A 113 -6.53 8.05 2.73
C TRP A 113 -7.07 9.40 2.24
N SER A 114 -7.59 10.24 3.15
CA SER A 114 -8.06 11.59 2.81
C SER A 114 -6.92 12.46 2.26
N ARG A 115 -5.73 12.38 2.85
CA ARG A 115 -4.56 13.15 2.38
C ARG A 115 -4.07 12.68 1.02
N LEU A 116 -3.99 11.37 0.78
CA LEU A 116 -3.66 10.82 -0.53
C LEU A 116 -4.67 11.29 -1.58
N SER A 117 -5.96 11.20 -1.29
CA SER A 117 -7.03 11.69 -2.16
C SER A 117 -6.86 13.17 -2.51
N LYS A 118 -6.67 14.04 -1.50
CA LYS A 118 -6.45 15.48 -1.71
C LYS A 118 -5.20 15.75 -2.57
N TYR A 119 -4.11 15.05 -2.30
CA TYR A 119 -2.86 15.24 -3.02
C TYR A 119 -2.97 14.80 -4.49
N LEU A 120 -3.55 13.63 -4.75
CA LEU A 120 -3.78 13.12 -6.09
C LEU A 120 -4.70 14.05 -6.90
N ASN A 121 -5.69 14.66 -6.26
CA ASN A 121 -6.57 15.64 -6.90
C ASN A 121 -5.97 17.06 -7.00
N PHE A 122 -4.76 17.30 -6.48
CA PHE A 122 -4.01 18.54 -6.68
C PHE A 122 -3.12 18.45 -7.94
N ASN A 123 -2.52 19.55 -8.38
CA ASN A 123 -1.71 19.61 -9.62
C ASN A 123 -0.33 18.92 -9.51
N ALA A 124 -0.07 18.16 -8.45
CA ALA A 124 1.26 17.61 -8.11
C ALA A 124 1.26 16.07 -8.00
N PHE A 125 0.22 15.40 -8.53
CA PHE A 125 0.05 13.95 -8.42
C PHE A 125 1.16 13.15 -9.13
N ASP A 126 1.78 13.75 -10.14
CA ASP A 126 2.88 13.22 -10.93
C ASP A 126 4.18 13.00 -10.13
N ASN A 127 4.32 13.63 -8.95
CA ASN A 127 5.40 13.32 -8.00
C ASN A 127 5.28 11.91 -7.39
N ILE A 128 4.10 11.29 -7.41
CA ILE A 128 3.94 9.88 -7.06
C ILE A 128 4.21 9.07 -8.33
N HIS A 129 5.16 8.13 -8.28
CA HIS A 129 5.51 7.31 -9.43
C HIS A 129 4.29 6.56 -9.98
N VAL A 130 4.19 6.42 -11.30
CA VAL A 130 3.00 5.85 -11.97
C VAL A 130 2.61 4.46 -11.46
N LEU A 131 3.59 3.59 -11.17
CA LEU A 131 3.32 2.27 -10.58
C LEU A 131 2.63 2.36 -9.22
N ASP A 132 2.98 3.36 -8.41
CA ASP A 132 2.39 3.53 -7.09
C ASP A 132 0.99 4.15 -7.20
N ARG A 133 0.78 5.05 -8.16
CA ARG A 133 -0.56 5.55 -8.51
C ARG A 133 -1.49 4.42 -8.93
N ALA A 134 -1.02 3.52 -9.79
CA ALA A 134 -1.74 2.32 -10.18
C ALA A 134 -2.09 1.44 -8.95
N LYS A 135 -1.11 1.17 -8.09
CA LYS A 135 -1.33 0.39 -6.85
C LYS A 135 -2.37 1.03 -5.93
N ILE A 136 -2.37 2.36 -5.79
CA ILE A 136 -3.37 3.07 -4.98
C ILE A 136 -4.78 2.80 -5.51
N ILE A 137 -5.00 2.84 -6.83
CA ILE A 137 -6.32 2.52 -7.43
C ILE A 137 -6.69 1.05 -7.21
N ASP A 138 -5.75 0.13 -7.39
CA ASP A 138 -6.01 -1.30 -7.18
C ASP A 138 -6.35 -1.63 -5.70
N ASP A 139 -5.56 -1.10 -4.76
CA ASP A 139 -5.76 -1.33 -3.33
C ASP A 139 -7.06 -0.68 -2.82
N THR A 140 -7.38 0.54 -3.24
CA THR A 140 -8.62 1.21 -2.84
C THR A 140 -9.86 0.45 -3.33
N PHE A 141 -9.81 -0.07 -4.56
CA PHE A 141 -10.89 -0.92 -5.08
C PHE A 141 -11.00 -2.25 -4.34
N HIS A 142 -9.88 -2.91 -4.06
CA HIS A 142 -9.87 -4.13 -3.25
C HIS A 142 -10.50 -3.90 -1.86
N PHE A 143 -10.15 -2.80 -1.19
CA PHE A 143 -10.72 -2.47 0.12
C PHE A 143 -12.18 -2.03 0.04
N LEU A 144 -12.62 -1.41 -1.06
CA LEU A 144 -14.03 -1.17 -1.32
C LEU A 144 -14.80 -2.50 -1.43
N MET A 145 -14.33 -3.42 -2.27
CA MET A 145 -15.00 -4.70 -2.51
C MET A 145 -15.04 -5.62 -1.28
N THR A 146 -14.06 -5.47 -0.38
CA THR A 146 -14.03 -6.19 0.91
C THR A 146 -14.79 -5.45 2.03
N GLY A 147 -15.45 -4.32 1.74
CA GLY A 147 -16.24 -3.56 2.71
C GLY A 147 -15.42 -2.81 3.76
N ARG A 148 -14.13 -2.59 3.50
CA ARG A 148 -13.16 -1.97 4.43
C ARG A 148 -12.91 -0.49 4.13
N LEU A 149 -13.29 -0.04 2.95
CA LEU A 149 -13.20 1.33 2.51
C LEU A 149 -14.56 1.80 1.98
N ASN A 150 -14.94 3.04 2.28
CA ASN A 150 -16.17 3.63 1.77
C ASN A 150 -16.03 3.91 0.26
N SER A 151 -17.10 3.70 -0.51
CA SER A 151 -17.15 4.01 -1.94
C SER A 151 -16.79 5.47 -2.23
N THR A 152 -17.13 6.40 -1.34
CA THR A 152 -16.75 7.82 -1.49
C THR A 152 -15.23 8.00 -1.54
N VAL A 153 -14.47 7.27 -0.72
CA VAL A 153 -12.99 7.38 -0.71
C VAL A 153 -12.41 6.83 -2.01
N PHE A 154 -12.94 5.72 -2.52
CA PHE A 154 -12.52 5.18 -3.82
C PHE A 154 -12.82 6.16 -4.96
N LEU A 155 -14.01 6.75 -5.00
CA LEU A 155 -14.41 7.72 -6.02
C LEU A 155 -13.58 9.01 -5.94
N ASP A 156 -13.36 9.54 -4.74
CA ASP A 156 -12.55 10.73 -4.53
C ASP A 156 -11.10 10.48 -5.01
N ILE A 157 -10.54 9.31 -4.71
CA ILE A 157 -9.21 8.94 -5.20
C ILE A 157 -9.23 8.76 -6.73
N SER A 158 -10.17 8.01 -7.29
CA SER A 158 -10.16 7.73 -8.73
C SER A 158 -10.34 8.97 -9.61
N HIS A 159 -10.94 10.03 -9.07
CA HIS A 159 -11.17 11.28 -9.79
C HIS A 159 -9.89 11.90 -10.39
N TYR A 160 -8.70 11.70 -9.79
CA TYR A 160 -7.48 12.26 -10.38
C TYR A 160 -7.15 11.68 -11.75
N LEU A 161 -7.61 10.44 -12.05
CA LEU A 161 -7.32 9.74 -13.29
C LEU A 161 -7.81 10.53 -14.51
N CYS A 162 -8.85 11.35 -14.37
CA CYS A 162 -9.33 12.26 -15.43
C CYS A 162 -8.25 13.22 -15.94
N ARG A 163 -7.16 13.42 -15.19
CA ARG A 163 -6.02 14.29 -15.53
C ARG A 163 -4.72 13.51 -15.76
N ASP A 164 -4.71 12.20 -15.51
CA ASP A 164 -3.55 11.34 -15.73
C ASP A 164 -3.65 10.71 -17.12
N ALA A 165 -2.67 10.95 -17.99
CA ALA A 165 -2.63 10.38 -19.33
C ALA A 165 -1.86 9.04 -19.38
N ASP A 166 -1.29 8.60 -18.26
CA ASP A 166 -0.45 7.40 -18.22
C ASP A 166 -1.31 6.12 -18.15
N TYR A 167 -1.14 5.24 -19.15
CA TYR A 167 -1.87 3.97 -19.25
C TYR A 167 -1.67 3.09 -18.01
N ILE A 168 -0.47 3.11 -17.42
CA ILE A 168 -0.16 2.25 -16.27
C ILE A 168 -1.04 2.64 -15.08
N ALA A 169 -1.28 3.94 -14.86
CA ALA A 169 -2.17 4.41 -13.80
C ALA A 169 -3.64 4.03 -14.05
N TRP A 170 -4.08 4.03 -15.31
CA TRP A 170 -5.44 3.65 -15.70
C TRP A 170 -5.72 2.16 -15.70
N TYR A 171 -4.70 1.32 -15.88
CA TYR A 171 -4.86 -0.13 -16.04
C TYR A 171 -5.71 -0.78 -14.93
N PRO A 172 -5.47 -0.51 -13.62
CA PRO A 172 -6.31 -1.05 -12.55
C PRO A 172 -7.76 -0.57 -12.65
N MET A 173 -7.99 0.69 -13.04
CA MET A 173 -9.35 1.20 -13.23
C MET A 173 -10.09 0.43 -14.34
N PHE A 174 -9.44 0.11 -15.45
CA PHE A 174 -10.06 -0.71 -16.49
C PHE A 174 -10.45 -2.10 -15.97
N LYS A 175 -9.59 -2.73 -15.18
CA LYS A 175 -9.90 -4.03 -14.53
C LYS A 175 -11.06 -3.92 -13.54
N ASN A 176 -11.13 -2.83 -12.79
CA ASN A 176 -12.21 -2.55 -11.85
C ASN A 176 -13.55 -2.36 -12.59
N LEU A 177 -13.56 -1.59 -13.67
CA LEU A 177 -14.75 -1.37 -14.51
C LEU A 177 -15.19 -2.67 -15.21
N GLU A 178 -14.25 -3.48 -15.68
CA GLU A 178 -14.54 -4.81 -16.23
C GLU A 178 -15.20 -5.71 -15.18
N TYR A 179 -14.66 -5.74 -13.96
CA TYR A 179 -15.24 -6.49 -12.84
C TYR A 179 -16.64 -6.00 -12.49
N MET A 180 -16.85 -4.68 -12.47
CA MET A 180 -18.14 -4.04 -12.17
C MET A 180 -19.11 -4.01 -13.36
N SER A 181 -18.72 -4.47 -14.54
CA SER A 181 -19.51 -4.33 -15.77
C SER A 181 -20.95 -4.84 -15.63
N ASN A 182 -21.13 -5.97 -14.96
CA ASN A 182 -22.44 -6.55 -14.68
C ASN A 182 -23.29 -5.70 -13.73
N PHE A 183 -22.67 -4.94 -12.82
CA PHE A 183 -23.38 -4.04 -11.91
C PHE A 183 -23.99 -2.84 -12.67
N PHE A 184 -23.35 -2.38 -13.74
CA PHE A 184 -23.85 -1.24 -14.52
C PHE A 184 -25.13 -1.55 -15.30
N VAL A 185 -25.57 -2.80 -15.37
CA VAL A 185 -26.87 -3.16 -15.97
C VAL A 185 -28.04 -2.73 -15.08
N PHE A 186 -27.83 -2.61 -13.77
CA PHE A 186 -28.89 -2.29 -12.81
C PHE A 186 -29.20 -0.78 -12.75
N PRO A 187 -30.47 -0.36 -12.60
CA PRO A 187 -30.86 1.05 -12.49
C PRO A 187 -30.17 1.82 -11.35
N GLU A 188 -29.89 1.15 -10.24
CA GLU A 188 -29.25 1.69 -9.04
C GLU A 188 -27.82 2.17 -9.29
N SER A 189 -27.18 1.70 -10.36
CA SER A 189 -25.85 2.13 -10.79
C SER A 189 -25.81 3.52 -11.43
N ALA A 190 -26.96 4.18 -11.62
CA ALA A 190 -27.06 5.49 -12.28
C ALA A 190 -26.17 6.58 -11.65
N LEU A 191 -25.92 6.50 -10.34
CA LEU A 191 -25.07 7.45 -9.61
C LEU A 191 -23.57 7.33 -9.97
N ILE A 192 -23.15 6.24 -10.60
CA ILE A 192 -21.75 5.94 -10.92
C ILE A 192 -21.46 6.10 -12.44
N LYS A 193 -22.50 6.25 -13.27
CA LYS A 193 -22.42 6.33 -14.74
C LYS A 193 -22.06 7.72 -15.31
N VAL A 194 -21.56 8.65 -14.49
CA VAL A 194 -21.36 10.06 -14.87
C VAL A 194 -20.22 10.23 -15.86
#